data_AF-A0A1C6FAV3-F1
#
_entry.id   AF-A0A1C6FAV3-F1
#
_cell.length_a   1.000
_cell.length_b   1.000
_cell.length_c   1.000
_cell.angle_alpha   90.00
_cell.angle_beta   90.00
_cell.angle_gamma   90.00
#
_symmetry.space_group_name_H-M   'P 1'
#
loop_
_entity.id
_entity.type
_entity.pdbx_description
1 polymer ?
#
loop_
_entity_poly.entity_id
_entity_poly.type
_entity_poly.pdbx_seq_one_letter_code
_entity_poly.pdbx_strand_id
1 'polypeptide(L)'
;MCAKLLGIEHSNHSNEDLWSKNVFNSTFPVAFANYLWKCDSPQKVKYVTTDANFNIVIDEIGVDELFNCNGLTAEELYFSFEDVYTPYEKFLEGGFGSTKRLRRAKKIDLVVKQFEEDKAPEDYKSLRALEIKMTVVPDNSTINTPDNPGSEIVIRPTTTLYAALGLLDQCKFSREFANIKETLHDVWITLSNENGWEHNATLTGNSRQMKAAIAQICKKYHKKQIPLLLQPIWKTNAQDHELDKEHALDLIAWSNLAYVKLFLTKVPDTQTDDPTACRAARCLSKFIQYLYIGSGSSDIDRRINLGAIKVPEGYQTDKELSVNGAGTREFITARKKRGGKNDTYYKPRFPRKILHSIILNGGEKRLKPERRFDQSIYIMEKTGLYNSGNF
;
A
#
# COMPACT_ATOMS: atom_id res chain seq x y z
N MET A 1 -27.05 -2.77 -21.73
CA MET A 1 -26.20 -1.88 -20.89
C MET A 1 -24.75 -2.27 -21.05
N CYS A 2 -23.82 -1.32 -20.99
CA CYS A 2 -22.38 -1.61 -21.06
C CYS A 2 -21.87 -2.14 -19.70
N ALA A 3 -20.89 -3.06 -19.73
CA ALA A 3 -20.21 -3.57 -18.54
C ALA A 3 -19.62 -2.40 -17.73
N LYS A 4 -19.75 -2.40 -16.40
CA LYS A 4 -19.24 -1.32 -15.54
C LYS A 4 -18.71 -1.85 -14.21
N LEU A 5 -17.75 -1.14 -13.63
CA LEU A 5 -17.35 -1.26 -12.23
C LEU A 5 -18.04 -0.17 -11.40
N LEU A 6 -18.64 -0.54 -10.27
CA LEU A 6 -19.43 0.38 -9.46
C LEU A 6 -18.65 1.64 -9.06
N GLY A 7 -19.20 2.80 -9.39
CA GLY A 7 -18.71 4.11 -8.95
C GLY A 7 -17.39 4.56 -9.58
N ILE A 8 -16.91 3.90 -10.64
CA ILE A 8 -15.79 4.38 -11.45
C ILE A 8 -16.37 4.99 -12.73
N GLU A 9 -16.92 6.20 -12.64
CA GLU A 9 -17.49 6.90 -13.80
C GLU A 9 -16.42 7.67 -14.58
N HIS A 10 -15.42 8.22 -13.89
CA HIS A 10 -14.30 8.94 -14.52
C HIS A 10 -12.94 8.32 -14.13
N SER A 11 -12.14 7.95 -15.13
CA SER A 11 -10.78 7.44 -14.92
C SER A 11 -9.89 7.68 -16.14
N ASN A 12 -8.59 7.45 -15.99
CA ASN A 12 -7.62 7.48 -17.10
C ASN A 12 -7.60 6.19 -17.93
N HIS A 13 -8.45 5.22 -17.61
CA HIS A 13 -8.69 4.01 -18.38
C HIS A 13 -10.03 4.08 -19.10
N SER A 14 -10.08 3.57 -20.33
CA SER A 14 -11.37 3.35 -20.98
C SER A 14 -12.14 2.25 -20.23
N ASN A 15 -13.46 2.22 -20.39
CA ASN A 15 -14.28 1.18 -19.77
C ASN A 15 -13.87 -0.25 -20.19
N GLU A 16 -13.30 -0.42 -21.38
CA GLU A 16 -12.78 -1.72 -21.84
C GLU A 16 -11.48 -2.11 -21.12
N ASP A 17 -10.60 -1.14 -20.87
CA ASP A 17 -9.31 -1.34 -20.21
C ASP A 17 -9.46 -1.81 -18.77
N LEU A 18 -10.54 -1.39 -18.08
CA LEU A 18 -10.83 -1.73 -16.68
C LEU A 18 -10.88 -3.25 -16.43
N TRP A 19 -11.16 -4.06 -17.46
CA TRP A 19 -11.30 -5.52 -17.38
C TRP A 19 -10.02 -6.28 -17.76
N SER A 20 -8.96 -5.58 -18.16
CA SER A 20 -7.71 -6.19 -18.58
C SER A 20 -6.93 -6.76 -17.38
N LYS A 21 -6.11 -7.80 -17.63
CA LYS A 21 -5.30 -8.45 -16.58
C LYS A 21 -4.38 -7.51 -15.80
N ASN A 22 -3.97 -6.40 -16.41
CA ASN A 22 -3.03 -5.45 -15.82
C ASN A 22 -3.71 -4.30 -15.07
N VAL A 23 -5.04 -4.16 -15.18
CA VAL A 23 -5.79 -3.00 -14.67
C VAL A 23 -6.84 -3.43 -13.65
N PHE A 24 -7.51 -4.57 -13.87
CA PHE A 24 -8.61 -5.02 -13.00
C PHE A 24 -8.22 -5.14 -11.52
N ASN A 25 -6.99 -5.61 -11.24
CA ASN A 25 -6.49 -5.75 -9.87
C ASN A 25 -6.28 -4.41 -9.15
N SER A 26 -6.21 -3.31 -9.89
CA SER A 26 -6.13 -1.94 -9.36
C SER A 26 -7.49 -1.23 -9.37
N THR A 27 -8.40 -1.56 -10.29
CA THR A 27 -9.72 -0.91 -10.40
C THR A 27 -10.79 -1.57 -9.52
N PHE A 28 -10.83 -2.90 -9.42
CA PHE A 28 -11.76 -3.61 -8.55
C PHE A 28 -11.73 -3.13 -7.09
N PRO A 29 -10.56 -2.88 -6.47
CA PRO A 29 -10.49 -2.43 -5.08
C PRO A 29 -11.12 -1.04 -4.85
N VAL A 30 -11.04 -0.17 -5.85
CA VAL A 30 -11.71 1.13 -5.86
C VAL A 30 -13.22 0.95 -5.96
N ALA A 31 -13.68 0.09 -6.86
CA ALA A 31 -15.10 -0.24 -7.00
C ALA A 31 -15.65 -0.90 -5.72
N PHE A 32 -14.85 -1.69 -5.02
CA PHE A 32 -15.23 -2.27 -3.73
C PHE A 32 -15.32 -1.19 -2.64
N ALA A 33 -14.39 -0.22 -2.59
CA ALA A 33 -14.53 0.94 -1.70
C ALA A 33 -15.83 1.72 -2.00
N ASN A 34 -16.14 1.95 -3.27
CA ASN A 34 -17.39 2.61 -3.68
C ASN A 34 -18.64 1.81 -3.28
N TYR A 35 -18.59 0.47 -3.31
CA TYR A 35 -19.68 -0.37 -2.81
C TYR A 35 -19.92 -0.15 -1.32
N LEU A 36 -18.87 -0.10 -0.51
CA LEU A 36 -19.00 0.20 0.92
C LEU A 36 -19.61 1.58 1.15
N TRP A 37 -19.31 2.54 0.27
CA TRP A 37 -19.86 3.88 0.36
C TRP A 37 -21.33 3.97 -0.05
N LYS A 38 -21.74 3.25 -1.10
CA LYS A 38 -23.05 3.38 -1.74
C LYS A 38 -24.11 2.37 -1.29
N CYS A 39 -23.73 1.32 -0.58
CA CYS A 39 -24.70 0.35 -0.09
C CYS A 39 -25.71 0.98 0.89
N ASP A 40 -26.93 0.42 0.97
CA ASP A 40 -28.06 0.97 1.76
C ASP A 40 -27.70 1.31 3.22
N SER A 41 -26.74 0.56 3.78
CA SER A 41 -26.11 0.86 5.07
C SER A 41 -24.61 1.04 4.86
N PRO A 42 -24.14 2.29 4.62
CA PRO A 42 -22.74 2.56 4.31
C PRO A 42 -21.80 1.95 5.35
N GLN A 43 -20.83 1.19 4.85
CA GLN A 43 -19.87 0.46 5.66
C GLN A 43 -18.54 1.21 5.68
N LYS A 44 -17.83 1.13 6.80
CA LYS A 44 -16.47 1.67 6.91
C LYS A 44 -15.43 0.66 6.44
N VAL A 45 -14.28 1.16 6.03
CA VAL A 45 -13.09 0.35 5.71
C VAL A 45 -12.35 0.02 7.01
N LYS A 46 -11.86 -1.21 7.17
CA LYS A 46 -10.99 -1.54 8.31
C LYS A 46 -9.68 -0.77 8.17
N TYR A 47 -9.20 -0.13 9.22
CA TYR A 47 -8.03 0.74 9.13
C TYR A 47 -6.93 0.30 10.10
N VAL A 48 -5.86 -0.27 9.54
CA VAL A 48 -4.65 -0.62 10.29
C VAL A 48 -3.86 0.65 10.53
N THR A 49 -3.72 1.01 11.79
CA THR A 49 -3.15 2.29 12.21
C THR A 49 -2.29 2.10 13.45
N THR A 50 -1.65 3.18 13.92
CA THR A 50 -0.79 3.15 15.10
C THR A 50 -1.32 4.05 16.23
N ASP A 51 -1.17 3.61 17.48
CA ASP A 51 -1.48 4.45 18.65
C ASP A 51 -0.29 5.35 19.04
N ALA A 52 -0.45 6.13 20.12
CA ALA A 52 0.58 7.05 20.61
C ALA A 52 1.88 6.36 21.08
N ASN A 53 1.82 5.06 21.34
CA ASN A 53 2.97 4.24 21.70
C ASN A 53 3.54 3.50 20.48
N PHE A 54 3.06 3.84 19.28
CA PHE A 54 3.40 3.18 18.02
C PHE A 54 3.02 1.69 18.02
N ASN A 55 2.00 1.29 18.79
CA ASN A 55 1.42 -0.06 18.72
C ASN A 55 0.39 -0.14 17.59
N ILE A 56 0.25 -1.32 16.98
CA ILE A 56 -0.77 -1.52 15.95
C ILE A 56 -2.14 -1.59 16.61
N VAL A 57 -3.10 -0.89 16.01
CA VAL A 57 -4.52 -0.95 16.38
C VAL A 57 -5.36 -0.99 15.10
N ILE A 58 -6.49 -1.68 15.16
CA ILE A 58 -7.49 -1.67 14.09
C ILE A 58 -8.57 -0.65 14.43
N ASP A 59 -8.71 0.36 13.58
CA ASP A 59 -9.80 1.34 13.60
C ASP A 59 -10.72 1.12 12.38
N GLU A 60 -11.64 2.04 12.16
CA GLU A 60 -12.49 2.08 10.97
C GLU A 60 -12.50 3.48 10.36
N ILE A 61 -12.33 3.57 9.05
CA ILE A 61 -12.27 4.82 8.29
C ILE A 61 -13.41 4.89 7.26
N GLY A 62 -14.01 6.06 7.11
CA GLY A 62 -14.98 6.30 6.04
C GLY A 62 -14.32 6.29 4.66
N VAL A 63 -15.09 6.02 3.61
CA VAL A 63 -14.55 6.06 2.23
C VAL A 63 -14.21 7.49 1.80
N ASP A 64 -14.99 8.46 2.28
CA ASP A 64 -14.74 9.90 2.17
C ASP A 64 -13.38 10.31 2.77
N GLU A 65 -13.08 9.82 3.98
CA GLU A 65 -11.79 10.09 4.64
C GLU A 65 -10.63 9.31 3.98
N LEU A 66 -10.87 8.07 3.56
CA LEU A 66 -9.92 7.25 2.81
C LEU A 66 -9.46 7.98 1.53
N PHE A 67 -10.41 8.44 0.73
CA PHE A 67 -10.18 9.16 -0.52
C PHE A 67 -9.89 10.65 -0.35
N ASN A 68 -10.02 11.17 0.87
CA ASN A 68 -9.86 12.60 1.19
C ASN A 68 -10.80 13.49 0.35
N CYS A 69 -12.05 13.07 0.19
CA CYS A 69 -13.04 13.68 -0.68
C CYS A 69 -14.27 14.22 0.07
N ASN A 70 -14.10 14.64 1.32
CA ASN A 70 -15.18 15.18 2.15
C ASN A 70 -16.06 16.19 1.39
N GLY A 71 -17.36 15.90 1.29
CA GLY A 71 -18.34 16.73 0.59
C GLY A 71 -18.50 16.44 -0.91
N LEU A 72 -17.76 15.46 -1.46
CA LEU A 72 -17.93 14.96 -2.83
C LEU A 72 -18.59 13.57 -2.81
N THR A 73 -19.17 13.19 -3.94
CA THR A 73 -19.70 11.86 -4.26
C THR A 73 -18.75 11.10 -5.17
N ALA A 74 -18.94 9.79 -5.36
CA ALA A 74 -18.07 8.99 -6.23
C ALA A 74 -18.10 9.43 -7.71
N GLU A 75 -19.24 9.96 -8.17
CA GLU A 75 -19.45 10.54 -9.49
C GLU A 75 -18.63 11.82 -9.70
N GLU A 76 -18.32 12.54 -8.62
CA GLU A 76 -17.49 13.76 -8.64
C GLU A 76 -15.99 13.44 -8.48
N LEU A 77 -15.61 12.16 -8.54
CA LEU A 77 -14.23 11.71 -8.46
C LEU A 77 -13.70 11.24 -9.80
N TYR A 78 -12.42 11.51 -10.02
CA TYR A 78 -11.63 10.96 -11.10
C TYR A 78 -10.55 10.03 -10.52
N PHE A 79 -10.53 8.78 -10.96
CA PHE A 79 -9.56 7.78 -10.52
C PHE A 79 -8.41 7.67 -11.53
N SER A 80 -7.26 8.22 -11.19
CA SER A 80 -6.06 8.17 -12.03
C SER A 80 -5.17 7.01 -11.60
N PHE A 81 -5.20 5.92 -12.36
CA PHE A 81 -4.41 4.72 -12.08
C PHE A 81 -2.99 4.86 -12.61
N GLU A 82 -2.02 4.32 -11.88
CA GLU A 82 -0.60 4.42 -12.21
C GLU A 82 -0.21 5.89 -12.50
N ASP A 83 -0.42 6.78 -11.54
CA ASP A 83 -0.15 8.22 -11.69
C ASP A 83 0.72 8.75 -10.55
N VAL A 84 1.18 9.99 -10.68
CA VAL A 84 1.96 10.68 -9.65
C VAL A 84 1.05 11.62 -8.85
N TYR A 85 1.24 11.66 -7.53
CA TYR A 85 0.52 12.58 -6.67
C TYR A 85 1.25 13.93 -6.64
N THR A 86 0.90 14.82 -7.56
CA THR A 86 1.57 16.11 -7.77
C THR A 86 1.74 16.98 -6.52
N PRO A 87 0.89 16.94 -5.47
CA PRO A 87 1.14 17.70 -4.24
C PRO A 87 2.47 17.38 -3.54
N TYR A 88 3.06 16.21 -3.80
CA TYR A 88 4.36 15.82 -3.25
C TYR A 88 5.56 16.35 -4.05
N GLU A 89 5.37 16.95 -5.23
CA GLU A 89 6.47 17.50 -6.04
C GLU A 89 7.27 18.58 -5.31
N LYS A 90 6.63 19.33 -4.40
CA LYS A 90 7.29 20.35 -3.57
C LYS A 90 8.46 19.81 -2.73
N PHE A 91 8.47 18.50 -2.44
CA PHE A 91 9.53 17.84 -1.68
C PHE A 91 10.61 17.20 -2.55
N LEU A 92 10.54 17.30 -3.88
CA LEU A 92 11.44 16.60 -4.80
C LEU A 92 12.22 17.60 -5.65
N GLU A 93 13.54 17.43 -5.72
CA GLU A 93 14.36 18.21 -6.65
C GLU A 93 14.01 17.80 -8.10
N GLY A 94 13.64 18.77 -8.93
CA GLY A 94 13.13 18.52 -10.29
C GLY A 94 11.75 17.84 -10.34
N GLY A 95 11.02 17.81 -9.21
CA GLY A 95 9.69 17.20 -9.11
C GLY A 95 9.67 15.70 -9.40
N PHE A 96 8.57 15.20 -9.95
CA PHE A 96 8.52 13.82 -10.45
C PHE A 96 9.33 13.62 -11.75
N GLY A 97 9.96 14.68 -12.26
CA GLY A 97 10.77 14.70 -13.48
C GLY A 97 9.98 15.16 -14.70
N SER A 98 10.67 15.75 -15.68
CA SER A 98 10.07 16.23 -16.92
C SER A 98 9.89 15.13 -17.98
N THR A 99 10.63 14.03 -17.88
CA THR A 99 10.55 12.92 -18.84
C THR A 99 9.57 11.85 -18.39
N LYS A 100 8.87 11.24 -19.37
CA LYS A 100 7.94 10.13 -19.15
C LYS A 100 8.57 8.95 -18.40
N ARG A 101 9.87 8.68 -18.62
CA ARG A 101 10.62 7.63 -17.94
C ARG A 101 10.80 7.92 -16.44
N LEU A 102 11.22 9.14 -16.10
CA LEU A 102 11.44 9.54 -14.71
C LEU A 102 10.13 9.60 -13.92
N ARG A 103 9.05 10.09 -14.53
CA ARG A 103 7.72 10.08 -13.92
C ARG A 103 7.22 8.67 -13.68
N ARG A 104 7.39 7.76 -14.66
CA ARG A 104 6.95 6.36 -14.53
C ARG A 104 7.56 5.63 -13.33
N ALA A 105 8.82 5.88 -13.02
CA ALA A 105 9.49 5.24 -11.89
C ALA A 105 8.96 5.68 -10.50
N LYS A 106 8.10 6.71 -10.46
CA LYS A 106 7.61 7.35 -9.23
C LYS A 106 6.08 7.35 -9.11
N LYS A 107 5.40 6.59 -9.97
CA LYS A 107 3.95 6.41 -9.96
C LYS A 107 3.53 5.54 -8.76
N ILE A 108 2.36 5.86 -8.23
CA ILE A 108 1.65 5.01 -7.29
C ILE A 108 0.41 4.42 -8.00
N ASP A 109 -0.10 3.31 -7.49
CA ASP A 109 -1.18 2.55 -8.14
C ASP A 109 -2.45 3.39 -8.36
N LEU A 110 -2.79 4.30 -7.44
CA LEU A 110 -3.97 5.16 -7.55
C LEU A 110 -3.73 6.59 -7.03
N VAL A 111 -4.16 7.57 -7.83
CA VAL A 111 -4.39 8.94 -7.41
C VAL A 111 -5.85 9.30 -7.59
N VAL A 112 -6.55 9.55 -6.48
CA VAL A 112 -7.91 10.08 -6.49
C VAL A 112 -7.85 11.59 -6.69
N LYS A 113 -8.63 12.10 -7.63
CA LYS A 113 -8.76 13.53 -7.95
C LYS A 113 -10.22 13.94 -7.92
N GLN A 114 -10.48 15.23 -7.72
CA GLN A 114 -11.80 15.79 -7.95
C GLN A 114 -12.03 15.94 -9.46
N PHE A 115 -13.12 15.37 -9.97
CA PHE A 115 -13.51 15.52 -11.37
C PHE A 115 -14.00 16.96 -11.61
N GLU A 116 -13.57 17.56 -12.73
CA GLU A 116 -13.98 18.89 -13.16
C GLU A 116 -14.24 18.86 -14.67
N GLU A 117 -15.48 19.02 -15.10
CA GLU A 117 -15.91 18.81 -16.50
C GLU A 117 -15.16 19.72 -17.51
N ASP A 118 -14.87 20.96 -17.12
CA ASP A 118 -14.25 21.98 -17.97
C ASP A 118 -12.70 21.97 -17.94
N LYS A 119 -12.07 20.98 -17.29
CA LYS A 119 -10.61 20.90 -17.15
C LYS A 119 -10.05 19.58 -17.67
N ALA A 120 -8.78 19.62 -18.05
CA ALA A 120 -8.04 18.42 -18.38
C ALA A 120 -7.65 17.65 -17.09
N PRO A 121 -7.57 16.31 -17.10
CA PRO A 121 -7.29 15.50 -15.90
C PRO A 121 -5.96 15.78 -15.19
N GLU A 122 -4.99 16.38 -15.88
CA GLU A 122 -3.73 16.86 -15.32
C GLU A 122 -3.91 18.06 -14.36
N ASP A 123 -4.94 18.87 -14.57
CA ASP A 123 -5.24 20.08 -13.79
C ASP A 123 -6.22 19.84 -12.64
N TYR A 124 -6.77 18.63 -12.55
CA TYR A 124 -7.67 18.25 -11.46
C TYR A 124 -6.97 18.28 -10.11
N LYS A 125 -7.69 18.77 -9.09
CA LYS A 125 -7.22 18.76 -7.71
C LYS A 125 -7.00 17.31 -7.23
N SER A 126 -5.76 16.97 -6.93
CA SER A 126 -5.40 15.67 -6.36
C SER A 126 -5.78 15.59 -4.87
N LEU A 127 -6.51 14.55 -4.49
CA LEU A 127 -7.10 14.37 -3.16
C LEU A 127 -6.30 13.37 -2.32
N ARG A 128 -6.02 12.18 -2.86
CA ARG A 128 -5.30 11.10 -2.15
C ARG A 128 -4.47 10.25 -3.11
N ALA A 129 -3.31 9.82 -2.64
CA ALA A 129 -2.49 8.76 -3.24
C ALA A 129 -2.65 7.45 -2.46
N LEU A 130 -2.88 6.31 -3.14
CA LEU A 130 -2.97 4.98 -2.52
C LEU A 130 -2.20 3.94 -3.34
N GLU A 131 -1.39 3.14 -2.66
CA GLU A 131 -0.93 1.84 -3.18
C GLU A 131 -2.09 0.85 -3.10
N ILE A 132 -2.17 -0.09 -4.03
CA ILE A 132 -3.17 -1.14 -4.04
C ILE A 132 -2.48 -2.51 -3.95
N LYS A 133 -2.89 -3.31 -2.97
CA LYS A 133 -2.43 -4.70 -2.81
C LYS A 133 -3.60 -5.63 -2.73
N MET A 134 -3.99 -6.18 -3.87
CA MET A 134 -4.86 -7.34 -3.88
C MET A 134 -4.12 -8.55 -3.30
N THR A 135 -4.61 -9.09 -2.19
CA THR A 135 -3.97 -10.22 -1.50
C THR A 135 -4.93 -11.37 -1.21
N VAL A 136 -4.49 -12.61 -1.44
CA VAL A 136 -5.23 -13.84 -1.10
C VAL A 136 -5.00 -14.23 0.36
N VAL A 137 -6.02 -14.82 0.98
CA VAL A 137 -5.97 -15.40 2.33
C VAL A 137 -6.51 -16.83 2.29
N PRO A 138 -5.79 -17.84 2.84
CA PRO A 138 -4.43 -17.76 3.34
C PRO A 138 -3.40 -17.65 2.21
N ASP A 139 -2.21 -17.16 2.54
CA ASP A 139 -1.02 -17.35 1.71
C ASP A 139 -0.32 -18.68 2.01
N ASN A 140 0.74 -19.00 1.25
CA ASN A 140 1.51 -20.22 1.44
C ASN A 140 2.11 -20.38 2.85
N SER A 141 2.39 -19.28 3.56
CA SER A 141 2.97 -19.35 4.91
C SER A 141 1.95 -19.72 5.98
N THR A 142 0.66 -19.56 5.70
CA THR A 142 -0.44 -19.77 6.66
C THR A 142 -1.49 -20.75 6.18
N ILE A 143 -1.27 -21.41 5.04
CA ILE A 143 -2.20 -22.38 4.46
C ILE A 143 -2.50 -23.56 5.40
N ASN A 144 -1.50 -23.97 6.19
CA ASN A 144 -1.63 -25.05 7.18
C ASN A 144 -2.10 -24.55 8.56
N THR A 145 -2.51 -23.28 8.68
CA THR A 145 -3.06 -22.69 9.91
C THR A 145 -4.43 -22.04 9.63
N PRO A 146 -5.47 -22.85 9.31
CA PRO A 146 -6.76 -22.34 8.86
C PRO A 146 -7.49 -21.48 9.89
N ASP A 147 -7.23 -21.70 11.18
CA ASP A 147 -7.80 -20.91 12.28
C ASP A 147 -7.09 -19.57 12.51
N ASN A 148 -5.94 -19.36 11.87
CA ASN A 148 -5.16 -18.12 11.99
C ASN A 148 -4.44 -17.78 10.68
N PRO A 149 -5.20 -17.53 9.60
CA PRO A 149 -4.65 -17.29 8.28
C PRO A 149 -4.07 -15.87 8.16
N GLY A 150 -3.26 -15.65 7.13
CA GLY A 150 -2.74 -14.33 6.77
C GLY A 150 -2.46 -14.22 5.28
N SER A 151 -2.07 -13.03 4.84
CA SER A 151 -1.73 -12.78 3.43
C SER A 151 -0.38 -12.12 3.26
N GLU A 152 0.34 -12.43 2.20
CA GLU A 152 1.59 -11.73 1.88
C GLU A 152 1.32 -10.28 1.44
N ILE A 153 2.12 -9.33 1.97
CA ILE A 153 2.19 -7.95 1.48
C ILE A 153 3.60 -7.68 0.95
N VAL A 154 3.69 -7.28 -0.32
CA VAL A 154 4.94 -6.89 -0.98
C VAL A 154 5.14 -5.37 -0.88
N ILE A 155 6.31 -4.96 -0.39
CA ILE A 155 6.73 -3.57 -0.17
C ILE A 155 7.53 -3.11 -1.39
N ARG A 156 7.21 -1.92 -1.90
CA ARG A 156 7.83 -1.33 -3.11
C ARG A 156 8.56 -0.04 -2.75
N PRO A 157 9.67 0.28 -3.45
CA PRO A 157 10.41 1.52 -3.21
C PRO A 157 9.55 2.77 -3.30
N THR A 158 8.64 2.84 -4.26
CA THR A 158 7.77 4.00 -4.45
C THR A 158 6.81 4.18 -3.28
N THR A 159 6.24 3.10 -2.75
CA THR A 159 5.35 3.19 -1.58
C THR A 159 6.11 3.65 -0.33
N THR A 160 7.37 3.23 -0.15
CA THR A 160 8.24 3.73 0.94
C THR A 160 8.55 5.23 0.80
N LEU A 161 8.77 5.72 -0.43
CA LEU A 161 8.88 7.15 -0.70
C LEU A 161 7.57 7.88 -0.34
N TYR A 162 6.42 7.40 -0.81
CA TYR A 162 5.12 8.02 -0.53
C TYR A 162 4.76 7.99 0.97
N ALA A 163 5.20 6.97 1.71
CA ALA A 163 5.06 6.93 3.16
C ALA A 163 5.77 8.11 3.84
N ALA A 164 7.01 8.41 3.40
CA ALA A 164 7.82 9.51 3.92
C ALA A 164 7.24 10.86 3.51
N LEU A 165 6.94 11.04 2.21
CA LEU A 165 6.36 12.28 1.68
C LEU A 165 5.00 12.59 2.31
N GLY A 166 4.18 11.56 2.57
CA GLY A 166 2.93 11.73 3.28
C GLY A 166 3.09 12.21 4.72
N LEU A 167 4.10 11.74 5.45
CA LEU A 167 4.38 12.24 6.79
C LEU A 167 4.89 13.70 6.75
N LEU A 168 5.79 14.02 5.82
CA LEU A 168 6.31 15.38 5.62
C LEU A 168 5.20 16.35 5.22
N ASP A 169 4.28 15.95 4.35
CA ASP A 169 3.16 16.78 3.92
C ASP A 169 2.19 17.14 5.06
N GLN A 170 2.09 16.27 6.07
CA GLN A 170 1.30 16.55 7.27
C GLN A 170 2.01 17.46 8.27
N CYS A 171 3.31 17.72 8.10
CA CYS A 171 4.03 18.75 8.85
C CYS A 171 3.68 20.12 8.27
N LYS A 172 3.04 20.98 9.08
CA LYS A 172 2.56 22.30 8.67
C LYS A 172 3.42 23.44 9.22
N PHE A 173 4.29 23.15 10.19
CA PHE A 173 5.12 24.16 10.86
C PHE A 173 6.61 23.81 10.79
N SER A 174 7.47 24.81 10.65
CA SER A 174 8.94 24.64 10.58
C SER A 174 9.53 23.87 11.76
N ARG A 175 8.94 24.01 12.96
CA ARG A 175 9.35 23.26 14.16
C ARG A 175 9.20 21.75 14.03
N GLU A 176 8.25 21.28 13.23
CA GLU A 176 7.99 19.85 13.04
C GLU A 176 9.09 19.23 12.17
N PHE A 177 9.45 19.91 11.08
CA PHE A 177 10.60 19.55 10.25
C PHE A 177 11.90 19.58 11.06
N ALA A 178 12.16 20.66 11.80
CA ALA A 178 13.35 20.76 12.65
C ALA A 178 13.45 19.59 13.63
N ASN A 179 12.34 19.20 14.25
CA ASN A 179 12.31 18.07 15.17
C ASN A 179 12.54 16.72 14.47
N ILE A 180 11.99 16.48 13.28
CA ILE A 180 12.28 15.25 12.52
C ILE A 180 13.77 15.17 12.22
N LYS A 181 14.35 16.28 11.75
CA LYS A 181 15.77 16.37 11.40
C LYS A 181 16.67 16.14 12.61
N GLU A 182 16.38 16.79 13.74
CA GLU A 182 17.09 16.63 15.01
C GLU A 182 17.03 15.18 15.51
N THR A 183 15.85 14.55 15.49
CA THR A 183 15.67 13.15 15.94
C THR A 183 16.50 12.16 15.11
N LEU A 184 16.74 12.48 13.84
CA LEU A 184 17.52 11.65 12.91
C LEU A 184 19.00 12.04 12.83
N HIS A 185 19.43 13.13 13.50
CA HIS A 185 20.74 13.73 13.27
C HIS A 185 21.89 12.79 13.62
N ASP A 186 21.83 12.13 14.78
CA ASP A 186 22.89 11.19 15.20
C ASP A 186 23.02 10.02 14.21
N VAL A 187 21.89 9.43 13.80
CA VAL A 187 21.88 8.35 12.79
C VAL A 187 22.49 8.85 11.48
N TRP A 188 22.15 10.08 11.08
CA TRP A 188 22.66 10.66 9.85
C TRP A 188 24.18 10.85 9.86
N ILE A 189 24.71 11.40 10.94
CA ILE A 189 26.15 11.64 11.09
C ILE A 189 26.92 10.31 11.15
N THR A 190 26.46 9.36 11.95
CA THR A 190 27.09 8.03 12.06
C THR A 190 27.19 7.35 10.69
N LEU A 191 26.07 7.24 9.96
CA LEU A 191 26.06 6.58 8.66
C LEU A 191 26.75 7.37 7.55
N SER A 192 26.87 8.69 7.67
CA SER A 192 27.58 9.51 6.68
C SER A 192 29.10 9.45 6.86
N ASN A 193 29.59 9.50 8.09
CA ASN A 193 31.03 9.48 8.39
C ASN A 193 31.68 8.15 7.99
N GLU A 194 30.94 7.05 8.09
CA GLU A 194 31.43 5.70 7.79
C GLU A 194 31.19 5.29 6.33
N ASN A 195 30.69 6.19 5.46
CA ASN A 195 30.07 5.80 4.18
C ASN A 195 29.06 4.64 4.35
N GLY A 196 28.41 4.58 5.50
CA GLY A 196 27.57 3.48 5.95
C GLY A 196 26.29 3.30 5.15
N TRP A 197 25.80 4.35 4.49
CA TRP A 197 24.63 4.29 3.62
C TRP A 197 24.76 3.29 2.47
N GLU A 198 25.99 2.99 2.04
CA GLU A 198 26.30 2.14 0.88
C GLU A 198 26.77 0.74 1.28
N HIS A 199 26.77 0.42 2.58
CA HIS A 199 27.28 -0.86 3.11
C HIS A 199 26.26 -1.59 3.98
N ASN A 200 25.84 -2.80 3.57
CA ASN A 200 24.86 -3.60 4.32
C ASN A 200 25.30 -3.88 5.78
N ALA A 201 26.60 -4.15 5.99
CA ALA A 201 27.15 -4.40 7.33
C ALA A 201 26.91 -3.21 8.27
N THR A 202 27.17 -1.99 7.79
CA THR A 202 26.96 -0.77 8.57
C THR A 202 25.47 -0.48 8.80
N LEU A 203 24.62 -0.68 7.78
CA LEU A 203 23.17 -0.51 7.92
C LEU A 203 22.56 -1.49 8.94
N THR A 204 22.95 -2.78 8.89
CA THR A 204 22.44 -3.79 9.82
C THR A 204 23.02 -3.62 11.22
N GLY A 205 24.30 -3.23 11.34
CA GLY A 205 24.94 -2.92 12.62
C GLY A 205 24.30 -1.73 13.35
N ASN A 206 23.82 -0.71 12.62
CA ASN A 206 23.17 0.48 13.19
C ASN A 206 21.63 0.37 13.26
N SER A 207 21.05 -0.78 12.90
CA SER A 207 19.59 -0.94 12.78
C SER A 207 18.82 -0.64 14.07
N ARG A 208 19.39 -0.91 15.25
CA ARG A 208 18.74 -0.59 16.53
C ARG A 208 18.53 0.92 16.72
N GLN A 209 19.57 1.72 16.42
CA GLN A 209 19.50 3.17 16.52
C GLN A 209 18.53 3.75 15.48
N MET A 210 18.60 3.25 14.24
CA MET A 210 17.69 3.61 13.15
C MET A 210 16.22 3.33 13.52
N LYS A 211 15.93 2.14 14.07
CA LYS A 211 14.59 1.75 14.54
C LYS A 211 14.10 2.66 15.66
N ALA A 212 14.96 2.96 16.64
CA ALA A 212 14.60 3.81 17.77
C ALA A 212 14.23 5.24 17.32
N ALA A 213 15.03 5.84 16.43
CA ALA A 213 14.76 7.19 15.91
C ALA A 213 13.44 7.24 15.13
N ILE A 214 13.18 6.26 14.25
CA ILE A 214 11.91 6.19 13.52
C ILE A 214 10.73 5.94 14.46
N ALA A 215 10.87 5.08 15.47
CA ALA A 215 9.81 4.86 16.45
C ALA A 215 9.48 6.14 17.23
N GLN A 216 10.47 6.96 17.59
CA GLN A 216 10.24 8.26 18.25
C GLN A 216 9.46 9.22 17.36
N ILE A 217 9.83 9.34 16.08
CA ILE A 217 9.10 10.14 15.09
C ILE A 217 7.66 9.64 14.96
N CYS A 218 7.46 8.34 14.78
CA CYS A 218 6.12 7.76 14.60
C CYS A 218 5.23 7.97 15.83
N LYS A 219 5.77 7.84 17.05
CA LYS A 219 5.05 8.14 18.30
C LYS A 219 4.64 9.61 18.35
N LYS A 220 5.56 10.54 18.07
CA LYS A 220 5.30 11.98 18.14
C LYS A 220 4.26 12.45 17.13
N TYR A 221 4.31 11.91 15.92
CA TYR A 221 3.44 12.28 14.82
C TYR A 221 2.29 11.30 14.57
N HIS A 222 1.92 10.47 15.56
CA HIS A 222 0.87 9.46 15.41
C HIS A 222 -0.48 10.05 14.95
N LYS A 223 -0.78 11.31 15.32
CA LYS A 223 -2.02 12.02 14.93
C LYS A 223 -2.01 12.50 13.47
N LYS A 224 -0.87 12.42 12.79
CA LYS A 224 -0.65 12.87 11.42
C LYS A 224 -0.52 11.70 10.44
N GLN A 225 -0.81 10.48 10.86
CA GLN A 225 -0.80 9.35 9.95
C GLN A 225 -1.98 9.45 8.97
N ILE A 226 -1.74 9.06 7.72
CA ILE A 226 -2.72 9.13 6.64
C ILE A 226 -2.84 7.78 5.96
N PRO A 227 -4.00 7.47 5.33
CA PRO A 227 -4.13 6.29 4.48
C PRO A 227 -3.07 6.31 3.37
N LEU A 228 -2.43 5.16 3.16
CA LEU A 228 -1.38 4.97 2.15
C LEU A 228 -1.60 3.73 1.29
N LEU A 229 -2.11 2.64 1.87
CA LEU A 229 -2.26 1.36 1.19
C LEU A 229 -3.70 0.87 1.32
N LEU A 230 -4.30 0.49 0.19
CA LEU A 230 -5.60 -0.18 0.10
C LEU A 230 -5.38 -1.66 -0.23
N GLN A 231 -5.71 -2.51 0.74
CA GLN A 231 -5.57 -3.95 0.67
C GLN A 231 -6.95 -4.61 0.69
N PRO A 232 -7.56 -4.88 -0.47
CA PRO A 232 -8.64 -5.85 -0.55
C PRO A 232 -8.08 -7.25 -0.32
N ILE A 233 -8.83 -8.05 0.41
CA ILE A 233 -8.54 -9.46 0.64
C ILE A 233 -9.61 -10.31 -0.02
N TRP A 234 -9.21 -11.44 -0.58
CA TRP A 234 -10.15 -12.51 -0.93
C TRP A 234 -9.72 -13.82 -0.27
N LYS A 235 -10.69 -14.47 0.36
CA LYS A 235 -10.50 -15.73 1.05
C LYS A 235 -10.88 -16.90 0.14
N THR A 236 -9.98 -17.85 0.06
CA THR A 236 -10.16 -19.11 -0.66
C THR A 236 -10.22 -20.29 0.32
N ASN A 237 -10.74 -21.42 -0.14
CA ASN A 237 -10.58 -22.68 0.59
C ASN A 237 -9.16 -23.21 0.41
N ALA A 238 -8.23 -22.83 1.30
CA ALA A 238 -6.81 -23.14 1.16
C ALA A 238 -6.25 -22.73 -0.21
N GLN A 239 -5.64 -23.67 -0.96
CA GLN A 239 -5.08 -23.44 -2.29
C GLN A 239 -6.13 -23.49 -3.42
N ASP A 240 -7.41 -23.79 -3.12
CA ASP A 240 -8.46 -23.78 -4.12
C ASP A 240 -8.67 -22.38 -4.72
N HIS A 241 -9.11 -22.33 -5.98
CA HIS A 241 -9.51 -21.08 -6.63
C HIS A 241 -10.95 -20.66 -6.29
N GLU A 242 -11.69 -21.45 -5.50
CA GLU A 242 -13.04 -21.09 -5.09
C GLU A 242 -13.00 -20.09 -3.92
N LEU A 243 -13.71 -18.97 -4.10
CA LEU A 243 -13.95 -18.02 -3.03
C LEU A 243 -14.89 -18.61 -1.98
N ASP A 244 -14.56 -18.37 -0.71
CA ASP A 244 -15.43 -18.65 0.43
C ASP A 244 -16.83 -18.09 0.15
N LYS A 245 -17.88 -18.84 0.49
CA LYS A 245 -19.26 -18.47 0.15
C LYS A 245 -19.74 -17.29 0.99
N GLU A 246 -19.45 -17.31 2.29
CA GLU A 246 -20.01 -16.39 3.28
C GLU A 246 -19.00 -15.35 3.75
N HIS A 247 -17.71 -15.68 3.73
CA HIS A 247 -16.61 -14.86 4.25
C HIS A 247 -15.53 -14.67 3.21
N ALA A 248 -15.92 -14.20 2.03
CA ALA A 248 -15.09 -14.12 0.84
C ALA A 248 -14.18 -12.90 0.82
N LEU A 249 -14.70 -11.73 1.17
CA LEU A 249 -14.07 -10.44 0.84
C LEU A 249 -14.05 -9.51 2.04
N ASP A 250 -12.99 -8.72 2.15
CA ASP A 250 -12.93 -7.55 3.01
C ASP A 250 -12.00 -6.50 2.40
N LEU A 251 -12.11 -5.26 2.88
CA LEU A 251 -11.29 -4.13 2.46
C LEU A 251 -10.59 -3.53 3.68
N ILE A 252 -9.27 -3.46 3.58
CA ILE A 252 -8.39 -2.99 4.64
C ILE A 252 -7.58 -1.80 4.10
N ALA A 253 -7.62 -0.68 4.80
CA ALA A 253 -6.72 0.44 4.59
C ALA A 253 -5.57 0.36 5.61
N TRP A 254 -4.38 0.81 5.23
CA TRP A 254 -3.23 0.93 6.10
C TRP A 254 -2.75 2.37 6.13
N SER A 255 -2.43 2.87 7.32
CA SER A 255 -1.79 4.16 7.47
C SER A 255 -0.32 4.08 7.02
N ASN A 256 0.25 5.21 6.62
CA ASN A 256 1.68 5.30 6.35
C ASN A 256 2.55 4.85 7.54
N LEU A 257 2.14 5.13 8.79
CA LEU A 257 2.89 4.68 9.97
C LEU A 257 2.73 3.18 10.25
N ALA A 258 1.56 2.60 9.99
CA ALA A 258 1.37 1.15 10.07
C ALA A 258 2.21 0.43 9.01
N TYR A 259 2.28 0.99 7.79
CA TYR A 259 3.16 0.52 6.72
C TYR A 259 4.64 0.57 7.12
N VAL A 260 5.07 1.67 7.76
CA VAL A 260 6.44 1.77 8.30
C VAL A 260 6.69 0.67 9.32
N LYS A 261 5.78 0.51 10.29
CA LYS A 261 5.91 -0.55 11.29
C LYS A 261 5.99 -1.95 10.67
N LEU A 262 5.29 -2.19 9.56
CA LEU A 262 5.33 -3.47 8.84
C LEU A 262 6.76 -3.83 8.39
N PHE A 263 7.47 -2.96 7.69
CA PHE A 263 8.85 -3.29 7.28
C PHE A 263 9.84 -3.28 8.45
N LEU A 264 9.60 -2.50 9.50
CA LEU A 264 10.45 -2.51 10.70
C LEU A 264 10.50 -3.89 11.38
N THR A 265 9.47 -4.73 11.22
CA THR A 265 9.48 -6.11 11.75
C THR A 265 10.54 -7.00 11.11
N LYS A 266 11.05 -6.63 9.93
CA LYS A 266 12.09 -7.37 9.21
C LYS A 266 13.47 -6.75 9.37
N VAL A 267 13.56 -5.58 10.01
CA VAL A 267 14.84 -4.90 10.26
C VAL A 267 15.54 -5.57 11.45
N PRO A 268 16.79 -6.02 11.31
CA PRO A 268 17.47 -6.80 12.33
C PRO A 268 17.80 -5.98 13.60
N ASP A 269 18.10 -6.68 14.69
CA ASP A 269 18.56 -6.06 15.96
C ASP A 269 20.09 -6.08 16.14
N THR A 270 20.78 -6.81 15.27
CA THR A 270 22.22 -7.01 15.25
C THR A 270 22.72 -7.00 13.80
N GLN A 271 24.02 -6.77 13.61
CA GLN A 271 24.65 -6.92 12.31
C GLN A 271 24.41 -8.33 11.75
N THR A 272 24.14 -8.41 10.44
CA THR A 272 23.86 -9.67 9.75
C THR A 272 24.08 -9.52 8.24
N ASP A 273 24.35 -10.63 7.57
CA ASP A 273 24.43 -10.79 6.12
C ASP A 273 23.16 -11.43 5.52
N ASP A 274 22.13 -11.72 6.34
CA ASP A 274 20.87 -12.30 5.85
C ASP A 274 20.26 -11.39 4.75
N PRO A 275 19.98 -11.92 3.54
CA PRO A 275 19.50 -11.12 2.43
C PRO A 275 18.18 -10.38 2.70
N THR A 276 17.29 -10.96 3.50
CA THR A 276 15.99 -10.36 3.83
C THR A 276 16.16 -9.22 4.84
N ALA A 277 16.95 -9.44 5.87
CA ALA A 277 17.29 -8.44 6.87
C ALA A 277 18.06 -7.26 6.25
N CYS A 278 19.01 -7.55 5.35
CA CYS A 278 19.72 -6.52 4.59
C CYS A 278 18.76 -5.69 3.72
N ARG A 279 17.80 -6.34 3.03
CA ARG A 279 16.75 -5.65 2.27
C ARG A 279 15.91 -4.73 3.17
N ALA A 280 15.49 -5.20 4.33
CA ALA A 280 14.72 -4.40 5.28
C ALA A 280 15.51 -3.21 5.83
N ALA A 281 16.79 -3.40 6.17
CA ALA A 281 17.67 -2.31 6.60
C ALA A 281 17.86 -1.24 5.51
N ARG A 282 17.94 -1.64 4.22
CA ARG A 282 17.95 -0.70 3.08
C ARG A 282 16.63 0.05 2.87
N CYS A 283 15.50 -0.62 3.10
CA CYS A 283 14.18 0.04 3.09
C CYS A 283 14.13 1.14 4.16
N LEU A 284 14.56 0.81 5.39
CA LEU A 284 14.64 1.76 6.49
C LEU A 284 15.63 2.91 6.21
N SER A 285 16.80 2.61 5.63
CA SER A 285 17.80 3.63 5.33
C SER A 285 17.29 4.66 4.30
N LYS A 286 16.57 4.22 3.26
CA LYS A 286 15.92 5.13 2.31
C LYS A 286 14.86 5.99 2.98
N PHE A 287 14.00 5.38 3.80
CA PHE A 287 12.98 6.11 4.56
C PHE A 287 13.59 7.21 5.45
N ILE A 288 14.68 6.90 6.15
CA ILE A 288 15.43 7.86 6.97
C ILE A 288 16.02 8.98 6.10
N GLN A 289 16.66 8.66 4.98
CA GLN A 289 17.22 9.67 4.08
C GLN A 289 16.13 10.61 3.53
N TYR A 290 14.96 10.08 3.15
CA TYR A 290 13.82 10.89 2.71
C TYR A 290 13.36 11.87 3.80
N LEU A 291 13.20 11.38 5.04
CA LEU A 291 12.75 12.23 6.14
C LEU A 291 13.79 13.28 6.54
N TYR A 292 15.08 12.91 6.61
CA TYR A 292 16.14 13.81 7.02
C TYR A 292 16.35 14.95 6.00
N ILE A 293 16.48 14.60 4.73
CA ILE A 293 16.63 15.59 3.63
C ILE A 293 15.35 16.41 3.49
N GLY A 294 14.19 15.75 3.46
CA GLY A 294 12.88 16.39 3.37
C GLY A 294 12.51 17.29 4.56
N SER A 295 13.33 17.30 5.61
CA SER A 295 13.18 18.15 6.81
C SER A 295 14.20 19.28 6.89
N GLY A 296 14.78 19.69 5.75
CA GLY A 296 15.61 20.89 5.60
C GLY A 296 15.03 22.17 6.24
N SER A 297 15.89 23.18 6.43
CA SER A 297 15.53 24.40 7.17
C SER A 297 14.64 25.36 6.37
N SER A 298 14.75 25.33 5.03
CA SER A 298 13.93 26.10 4.10
C SER A 298 13.20 25.19 3.08
N ASP A 299 12.25 25.74 2.32
CA ASP A 299 11.55 24.98 1.28
C ASP A 299 12.46 24.51 0.15
N ILE A 300 13.56 25.23 -0.11
CA ILE A 300 14.59 24.81 -1.07
C ILE A 300 15.41 23.66 -0.49
N ASP A 301 15.81 23.76 0.77
CA ASP A 301 16.63 22.73 1.44
C ASP A 301 15.88 21.42 1.71
N ARG A 302 14.54 21.43 1.62
CA ARG A 302 13.68 20.25 1.80
C ARG A 302 13.49 19.44 0.52
N ARG A 303 14.07 19.86 -0.61
CA ARG A 303 13.93 19.15 -1.89
C ARG A 303 14.85 17.94 -1.91
N ILE A 304 14.25 16.77 -1.94
CA ILE A 304 14.94 15.48 -1.98
C ILE A 304 15.41 15.22 -3.41
N ASN A 305 16.72 15.13 -3.60
CA ASN A 305 17.31 14.60 -4.81
C ASN A 305 17.30 13.06 -4.76
N LEU A 306 16.35 12.43 -5.47
CA LEU A 306 16.23 10.98 -5.47
C LEU A 306 17.45 10.26 -6.09
N GLY A 307 18.22 10.94 -6.94
CA GLY A 307 19.46 10.41 -7.51
C GLY A 307 20.65 10.45 -6.55
N ALA A 308 20.57 11.27 -5.50
CA ALA A 308 21.59 11.37 -4.45
C ALA A 308 21.33 10.43 -3.26
N ILE A 309 20.25 9.64 -3.30
CA ILE A 309 19.91 8.69 -2.24
C ILE A 309 20.88 7.51 -2.31
N LYS A 310 21.68 7.36 -1.26
CA LYS A 310 22.73 6.35 -1.18
C LYS A 310 22.16 5.01 -0.72
N VAL A 311 22.46 3.95 -1.46
CA VAL A 311 22.14 2.56 -1.10
C VAL A 311 23.23 1.63 -1.60
N PRO A 312 23.43 0.46 -0.97
CA PRO A 312 24.39 -0.53 -1.45
C PRO A 312 24.16 -0.91 -2.93
N GLU A 313 25.23 -0.96 -3.73
CA GLU A 313 25.19 -1.23 -5.17
C GLU A 313 24.61 -2.61 -5.52
N GLY A 314 23.99 -2.73 -6.70
CA GLY A 314 23.46 -4.01 -7.23
C GLY A 314 22.08 -4.42 -6.70
N TYR A 315 21.43 -3.58 -5.88
CA TYR A 315 20.16 -3.91 -5.22
C TYR A 315 18.98 -3.00 -5.58
N GLN A 316 19.02 -2.36 -6.76
CA GLN A 316 17.87 -1.63 -7.29
C GLN A 316 16.88 -2.61 -7.92
N THR A 317 15.91 -3.06 -7.12
CA THR A 317 14.84 -3.97 -7.54
C THR A 317 13.47 -3.30 -7.48
N ASP A 318 12.50 -3.81 -8.23
CA ASP A 318 11.09 -3.39 -8.22
C ASP A 318 10.37 -3.70 -6.88
N LYS A 319 10.95 -4.60 -6.09
CA LYS A 319 10.50 -5.01 -4.74
C LYS A 319 11.57 -4.68 -3.70
N GLU A 320 11.19 -4.09 -2.57
CA GLU A 320 12.11 -3.90 -1.44
C GLU A 320 12.17 -5.14 -0.56
N LEU A 321 11.00 -5.60 -0.11
CA LEU A 321 10.83 -6.82 0.68
C LEU A 321 9.39 -7.33 0.56
N SER A 322 9.13 -8.52 1.10
CA SER A 322 7.78 -8.99 1.37
C SER A 322 7.63 -9.41 2.83
N VAL A 323 6.42 -9.25 3.36
CA VAL A 323 6.03 -9.79 4.65
C VAL A 323 4.94 -10.81 4.41
N ASN A 324 5.23 -12.07 4.71
CA ASN A 324 4.30 -13.18 4.56
C ASN A 324 3.13 -13.10 5.55
N GLY A 325 2.14 -13.97 5.35
CA GLY A 325 0.91 -14.09 6.13
C GLY A 325 1.16 -14.27 7.63
N ALA A 326 2.19 -15.02 8.00
CA ALA A 326 2.58 -15.19 9.39
C ALA A 326 2.99 -13.86 10.06
N GLY A 327 3.60 -12.93 9.32
CA GLY A 327 3.96 -11.60 9.82
C GLY A 327 2.82 -10.58 9.71
N THR A 328 2.06 -10.57 8.61
CA THR A 328 0.96 -9.61 8.42
C THR A 328 -0.23 -9.90 9.32
N ARG A 329 -0.49 -11.17 9.68
CA ARG A 329 -1.60 -11.53 10.58
C ARG A 329 -1.50 -10.80 11.91
N GLU A 330 -0.31 -10.57 12.46
CA GLU A 330 -0.15 -9.88 13.75
C GLU A 330 -0.70 -8.46 13.73
N PHE A 331 -0.66 -7.82 12.55
CA PHE A 331 -1.21 -6.48 12.35
C PHE A 331 -2.72 -6.53 12.20
N ILE A 332 -3.23 -7.48 11.43
CA ILE A 332 -4.67 -7.58 11.16
C ILE A 332 -5.43 -8.16 12.34
N THR A 333 -4.86 -9.09 13.12
CA THR A 333 -5.49 -9.64 14.33
C THR A 333 -5.27 -8.76 15.56
N ALA A 334 -4.62 -7.60 15.40
CA ALA A 334 -4.40 -6.66 16.47
C ALA A 334 -5.72 -6.22 17.12
N ARG A 335 -5.62 -5.69 18.34
CA ARG A 335 -6.78 -5.20 19.08
C ARG A 335 -7.52 -4.13 18.28
N LYS A 336 -8.85 -4.21 18.29
CA LYS A 336 -9.68 -3.10 17.83
C LYS A 336 -9.52 -1.93 18.79
N LYS A 337 -9.48 -0.70 18.27
CA LYS A 337 -9.35 0.52 19.07
C LYS A 337 -10.48 0.67 20.11
N ARG A 338 -11.66 0.14 19.80
CA ARG A 338 -12.84 0.12 20.68
C ARG A 338 -12.97 -1.15 21.54
N GLY A 339 -11.93 -1.99 21.59
CA GLY A 339 -11.92 -3.25 22.34
C GLY A 339 -12.32 -4.47 21.49
N GLY A 340 -11.86 -5.65 21.91
CA GLY A 340 -12.06 -6.93 21.20
C GLY A 340 -10.95 -7.26 20.20
N LYS A 341 -10.96 -8.51 19.74
CA LYS A 341 -10.05 -9.00 18.68
C LYS A 341 -10.60 -8.68 17.30
N ASN A 342 -9.70 -8.50 16.35
CA ASN A 342 -10.05 -8.45 14.94
C ASN A 342 -9.82 -9.80 14.28
N ASP A 343 -10.78 -10.22 13.48
CA ASP A 343 -10.87 -11.54 12.86
C ASP A 343 -10.96 -11.43 11.33
N THR A 344 -10.64 -10.27 10.74
CA THR A 344 -10.79 -10.00 9.30
C THR A 344 -10.17 -11.07 8.41
N TYR A 345 -9.00 -11.63 8.75
CA TYR A 345 -8.42 -12.73 7.96
C TYR A 345 -9.13 -14.07 8.16
N TYR A 346 -9.62 -14.36 9.35
CA TYR A 346 -10.34 -15.60 9.64
C TYR A 346 -11.77 -15.57 9.06
N LYS A 347 -12.46 -14.44 9.24
CA LYS A 347 -13.86 -14.22 8.89
C LYS A 347 -14.06 -12.86 8.20
N PRO A 348 -13.63 -12.72 6.92
CA PRO A 348 -13.92 -11.53 6.12
C PRO A 348 -15.40 -11.17 6.14
N ARG A 349 -15.71 -9.87 6.11
CA ARG A 349 -17.08 -9.37 6.32
C ARG A 349 -18.06 -9.78 5.23
N PHE A 350 -17.62 -9.92 3.98
CA PHE A 350 -18.53 -9.97 2.85
C PHE A 350 -18.58 -11.33 2.15
N PRO A 351 -19.78 -11.83 1.84
CA PRO A 351 -19.96 -13.05 1.06
C PRO A 351 -19.65 -12.81 -0.42
N ARG A 352 -19.26 -13.85 -1.17
CA ARG A 352 -18.88 -13.69 -2.59
C ARG A 352 -19.99 -13.11 -3.46
N LYS A 353 -21.26 -13.24 -3.06
CA LYS A 353 -22.42 -12.71 -3.78
C LYS A 353 -22.39 -11.18 -3.96
N ILE A 354 -21.63 -10.43 -3.14
CA ILE A 354 -21.50 -8.97 -3.30
C ILE A 354 -20.82 -8.59 -4.61
N LEU A 355 -20.10 -9.52 -5.26
CA LEU A 355 -19.47 -9.29 -6.55
C LEU A 355 -20.49 -8.85 -7.61
N HIS A 356 -21.74 -9.34 -7.54
CA HIS A 356 -22.82 -8.92 -8.45
C HIS A 356 -23.23 -7.46 -8.28
N SER A 357 -22.94 -6.85 -7.12
CA SER A 357 -23.21 -5.43 -6.85
C SER A 357 -22.02 -4.53 -7.19
N ILE A 358 -20.83 -5.10 -7.43
CA ILE A 358 -19.61 -4.37 -7.77
C ILE A 358 -19.32 -4.47 -9.27
N ILE A 359 -19.44 -5.67 -9.82
CA ILE A 359 -19.22 -6.01 -11.23
C ILE A 359 -20.58 -6.02 -11.92
N LEU A 360 -20.87 -4.96 -12.68
CA LEU A 360 -22.20 -4.69 -13.22
C LEU A 360 -22.29 -5.05 -14.70
N ASN A 361 -23.51 -5.35 -15.15
CA ASN A 361 -23.87 -5.48 -16.56
C ASN A 361 -23.05 -6.52 -17.34
N GLY A 362 -22.73 -7.66 -16.73
CA GLY A 362 -21.98 -8.74 -17.37
C GLY A 362 -20.47 -8.49 -17.46
N GLY A 363 -19.92 -7.59 -16.63
CA GLY A 363 -18.49 -7.28 -16.61
C GLY A 363 -17.60 -8.48 -16.27
N GLU A 364 -18.11 -9.46 -15.53
CA GLU A 364 -17.41 -10.70 -15.24
C GLU A 364 -17.04 -11.48 -16.52
N LYS A 365 -17.85 -11.36 -17.58
CA LYS A 365 -17.60 -11.97 -18.89
C LYS A 365 -16.55 -11.23 -19.71
N ARG A 366 -16.15 -10.02 -19.28
CA ARG A 366 -15.10 -9.21 -19.92
C ARG A 366 -13.72 -9.48 -19.34
N LEU A 367 -13.63 -10.16 -18.20
CA LEU A 367 -12.36 -10.50 -17.57
C LEU A 367 -11.51 -11.37 -18.49
N LYS A 368 -10.25 -10.94 -18.68
CA LYS A 368 -9.24 -11.67 -19.45
C LYS A 368 -8.06 -12.01 -18.53
N PRO A 369 -8.24 -12.94 -17.57
CA PRO A 369 -7.18 -13.29 -16.62
C PRO A 369 -5.91 -13.78 -17.33
N GLU A 370 -4.77 -13.64 -16.67
CA GLU A 370 -3.52 -14.21 -17.16
C GLU A 370 -3.61 -15.73 -17.24
N ARG A 371 -3.28 -16.29 -18.41
CA ARG A 371 -3.25 -17.73 -18.62
C ARG A 371 -1.93 -18.29 -18.13
N ARG A 372 -1.86 -18.68 -16.86
CA ARG A 372 -0.72 -19.45 -16.37
C ARG A 372 -0.91 -20.94 -16.65
N PHE A 373 0.18 -21.62 -17.01
CA PHE A 373 0.12 -23.03 -17.39
C PHE A 373 -0.26 -23.94 -16.22
N ASP A 374 0.34 -23.69 -15.05
CA ASP A 374 0.00 -24.36 -13.78
C ASP A 374 -1.48 -24.21 -13.42
N GLN A 375 -2.03 -22.99 -13.53
CA GLN A 375 -3.44 -22.74 -13.30
C GLN A 375 -4.35 -23.47 -14.30
N SER A 376 -3.96 -23.53 -15.58
CA SER A 376 -4.72 -24.28 -16.60
C SER A 376 -4.80 -25.77 -16.26
N ILE A 377 -3.68 -26.39 -15.88
CA ILE A 377 -3.63 -27.79 -15.46
C ILE A 377 -4.54 -28.02 -14.24
N TYR A 378 -4.44 -27.15 -13.24
CA TYR A 378 -5.26 -27.23 -12.04
C TYR A 378 -6.77 -27.18 -12.34
N ILE A 379 -7.21 -26.24 -13.18
CA ILE A 379 -8.62 -26.10 -13.56
C ILE A 379 -9.07 -27.34 -14.34
N MET A 380 -8.25 -27.87 -15.24
CA MET A 380 -8.57 -29.09 -15.98
C MET A 380 -8.75 -30.29 -15.06
N GLU A 381 -7.92 -30.42 -14.02
CA GLU A 381 -8.05 -31.47 -13.00
C GLU A 381 -9.39 -31.32 -12.24
N LYS A 382 -9.67 -30.14 -11.68
CA LYS A 382 -10.89 -29.87 -10.92
C LYS A 382 -12.19 -29.99 -11.72
N THR A 383 -12.13 -29.72 -13.03
CA THR A 383 -13.30 -29.82 -13.92
C THR A 383 -13.45 -31.20 -14.57
N GLY A 384 -12.58 -32.16 -14.25
CA GLY A 384 -12.60 -33.51 -14.79
C GLY A 384 -12.12 -33.64 -16.24
N LEU A 385 -11.53 -32.58 -16.81
CA LEU A 385 -10.99 -32.53 -18.17
C LEU A 385 -9.55 -33.10 -18.27
N TYR A 386 -8.87 -33.29 -17.15
CA TYR A 386 -7.49 -33.80 -17.15
C TYR A 386 -7.40 -35.24 -17.65
N ASN A 387 -8.38 -36.08 -17.29
CA ASN A 387 -8.43 -37.50 -17.64
C ASN A 387 -9.36 -37.81 -18.82
N SER A 388 -9.92 -36.80 -19.50
CA SER A 388 -10.89 -37.01 -20.57
C SER A 388 -10.26 -37.40 -21.92
N GLY A 389 -8.95 -37.56 -21.98
CA GLY A 389 -8.25 -38.10 -23.14
C GLY A 389 -8.09 -39.61 -23.03
N ASN A 390 -8.77 -40.37 -23.90
CA ASN A 390 -8.34 -41.73 -24.21
C ASN A 390 -6.96 -41.63 -24.87
N PHE A 391 -5.92 -42.16 -24.22
CA PHE A 391 -4.63 -42.39 -24.86
C PHE A 391 -4.68 -43.63 -25.75
#